data_AF-A0A401X5T6-F1
#
_entry.id   AF-A0A401X5T6-F1
#
_cell.length_a   1.000
_cell.length_b   1.000
_cell.length_c   1.000
_cell.angle_alpha   90.00
_cell.angle_beta   90.00
_cell.angle_gamma   90.00
#
_symmetry.space_group_name_H-M   'P 1'
#
loop_
_entity.id
_entity.type
_entity.pdbx_description
1 polymer ?
#
loop_
_entity_poly.entity_id
_entity_poly.type
_entity_poly.pdbx_seq_one_letter_code
_entity_poly.pdbx_strand_id
1 'polypeptide(L)' 'MTTLRITEIPDEKPVRMPVDLPADLHRDLVTYAALVSQNGQPVDPTRLVPHMIRGFIASDRAFAKLKRARAKQIVSRET' A
#
# COMPACT_ATOMS: atom_id res chain seq x y z
N MET A 1 11.67 19.37 -6.39
CA MET A 1 11.69 18.07 -7.09
C MET A 1 10.38 17.36 -6.81
N THR A 2 9.55 17.15 -7.82
CA THR A 2 8.23 16.50 -7.71
C THR A 2 8.33 15.06 -8.18
N THR A 3 8.84 14.18 -7.32
CA THR A 3 8.94 12.74 -7.61
C THR A 3 7.75 12.02 -6.99
N LEU A 4 7.06 11.21 -7.79
CA LEU A 4 5.97 10.37 -7.29
C LEU A 4 6.51 9.30 -6.34
N ARG A 5 5.71 8.91 -5.34
CA ARG A 5 6.12 7.92 -4.33
C ARG A 5 6.10 6.48 -4.83
N ILE A 6 5.40 6.23 -5.95
CA ILE A 6 5.30 4.92 -6.58
C ILE A 6 5.99 5.03 -7.93
N THR A 7 7.02 4.21 -8.13
CA THR A 7 7.81 4.16 -9.36
C THR A 7 7.61 2.85 -10.12
N GLU A 8 7.23 1.77 -9.42
CA GLU A 8 6.96 0.45 -10.00
C GLU A 8 5.91 -0.30 -9.16
N ILE A 9 5.20 -1.23 -9.80
CA ILE A 9 4.17 -2.08 -9.21
C ILE A 9 4.66 -3.53 -9.23
N PRO A 10 5.13 -4.06 -8.09
CA PRO A 10 5.45 -5.48 -7.91
C PRO A 10 4.27 -6.41 -8.25
N ASP A 11 4.58 -7.57 -8.82
CA ASP A 11 3.63 -8.66 -9.03
C ASP A 11 3.60 -9.57 -7.80
N GLU A 12 2.48 -9.58 -7.08
CA GLU A 12 2.31 -10.33 -5.83
C GLU A 12 1.00 -11.13 -5.86
N LYS A 13 0.99 -12.32 -5.22
CA LYS A 13 -0.21 -13.16 -5.12
C LYS A 13 -1.32 -12.43 -4.34
N PRO A 14 -2.47 -12.10 -4.97
CA PRO A 14 -3.46 -11.24 -4.35
C PRO A 14 -4.38 -12.02 -3.39
N VAL A 15 -4.77 -11.35 -2.30
CA VAL A 15 -5.92 -11.72 -1.47
C VAL A 15 -7.03 -10.71 -1.76
N ARG A 16 -8.20 -11.18 -2.19
CA ARG A 16 -9.33 -10.28 -2.49
C ARG A 16 -9.98 -9.79 -1.20
N MET A 17 -10.08 -8.46 -1.08
CA MET A 17 -10.77 -7.78 0.02
C MET A 17 -11.60 -6.63 -0.58
N PRO A 18 -12.94 -6.70 -0.55
CA PRO A 18 -13.77 -5.59 -1.02
C PRO A 18 -13.68 -4.41 -0.04
N VAL A 19 -13.55 -3.20 -0.57
CA VAL A 19 -13.53 -1.96 0.21
C VAL A 19 -14.33 -0.89 -0.54
N ASP A 20 -15.10 -0.09 0.20
CA ASP A 20 -15.76 1.09 -0.35
C ASP A 20 -14.81 2.29 -0.22
N LEU A 21 -14.68 3.07 -1.30
CA LEU A 21 -13.86 4.28 -1.33
C LEU A 21 -14.74 5.51 -1.47
N PRO A 22 -14.44 6.61 -0.76
CA PRO A 22 -15.00 7.92 -1.05
C PRO A 22 -14.80 8.32 -2.51
N ALA A 23 -15.79 9.00 -3.09
CA ALA A 23 -15.79 9.34 -4.52
C ALA A 23 -14.66 10.31 -4.91
N ASP A 24 -14.30 11.23 -4.03
CA ASP A 24 -13.15 12.12 -4.15
C ASP A 24 -11.84 11.34 -4.17
N LEU A 25 -11.66 10.39 -3.23
CA LEU A 25 -10.46 9.55 -3.19
C LEU A 25 -10.31 8.70 -4.46
N HIS A 26 -11.40 8.16 -4.99
CA HIS A 26 -11.35 7.44 -6.27
C HIS A 26 -10.86 8.33 -7.42
N ARG A 27 -11.34 9.58 -7.52
CA ARG A 27 -10.90 10.54 -8.56
C ARG A 27 -9.41 10.84 -8.42
N ASP A 28 -8.95 11.09 -7.20
CA ASP A 28 -7.53 11.34 -6.93
C ASP A 28 -6.67 10.13 -7.29
N LEU A 29 -7.12 8.90 -7.02
CA LEU A 29 -6.43 7.68 -7.42
C LEU A 29 -6.34 7.53 -8.94
N VAL A 30 -7.40 7.86 -9.68
CA VAL A 30 -7.40 7.86 -11.15
C VAL A 30 -6.37 8.87 -11.67
N THR A 31 -6.37 10.09 -11.14
CA THR A 31 -5.38 11.11 -11.52
C THR A 31 -3.96 10.67 -11.17
N TYR A 32 -3.74 10.11 -9.98
CA TYR A 32 -2.42 9.61 -9.58
C TYR A 32 -1.94 8.50 -10.51
N ALA A 33 -2.82 7.55 -10.87
CA ALA A 33 -2.49 6.45 -11.78
C ALA A 33 -2.13 6.93 -13.19
N ALA A 34 -2.77 7.99 -13.68
CA ALA A 34 -2.43 8.60 -14.97
C ALA A 34 -1.03 9.26 -14.95
N LEU A 35 -0.56 9.71 -13.79
CA LEU A 35 0.77 10.30 -13.63
C LEU A 35 1.87 9.25 -13.42
N VAL A 36 1.51 8.07 -12.89
CA VAL A 36 2.44 6.93 -12.76
C VAL A 36 2.48 6.16 -14.08
N SER A 37 3.51 6.42 -14.88
CA SER A 37 3.79 5.60 -16.07
C SER A 37 4.62 4.38 -15.70
N GLN A 38 4.05 3.18 -15.84
CA GLN A 38 4.82 1.95 -15.83
C GLN A 38 5.11 1.55 -17.28
N ASN A 39 6.36 1.63 -17.71
CA ASN A 39 6.78 1.33 -19.10
C ASN A 39 6.00 2.13 -20.18
N GLY A 40 5.57 3.35 -19.85
CA GLY A 40 4.80 4.21 -20.76
C GLY A 40 3.33 3.81 -20.93
N GLN A 41 2.82 2.88 -20.10
CA GLN A 41 1.41 2.49 -20.09
C GLN A 41 0.68 3.05 -18.86
N PRO A 42 -0.61 3.42 -19.00
CA PRO A 42 -1.46 3.78 -17.87
C PRO A 42 -1.55 2.63 -16.87
N VAL A 43 -1.44 2.96 -15.60
CA VAL A 43 -1.61 2.02 -14.49
C VAL A 43 -3.09 1.94 -14.11
N ASP A 44 -3.58 0.74 -13.80
CA ASP A 44 -4.88 0.56 -13.16
C ASP A 44 -4.85 1.16 -11.74
N PRO A 45 -5.72 2.14 -11.41
CA PRO A 45 -5.77 2.76 -10.09
C PRO A 45 -5.91 1.76 -8.93
N THR A 46 -6.60 0.64 -9.15
CA THR A 46 -6.79 -0.38 -8.12
C THR A 46 -5.47 -1.08 -7.75
N ARG A 47 -4.51 -1.15 -8.68
CA ARG A 47 -3.19 -1.72 -8.43
C ARG A 47 -2.34 -0.84 -7.54
N LEU A 48 -2.63 0.46 -7.44
CA LEU A 48 -1.90 1.37 -6.55
C LEU A 48 -2.24 1.13 -5.08
N VAL A 49 -3.49 0.76 -4.78
CA VAL A 49 -4.01 0.71 -3.41
C VAL A 49 -3.16 -0.21 -2.51
N PRO A 50 -2.82 -1.45 -2.90
CA PRO A 50 -1.95 -2.31 -2.08
C PRO A 50 -0.56 -1.71 -1.84
N HIS A 51 0.03 -1.03 -2.83
CA HIS A 51 1.35 -0.40 -2.68
C HIS A 51 1.32 0.81 -1.76
N MET A 52 0.28 1.64 -1.86
CA MET A 52 0.10 2.80 -0.98
C MET A 52 -0.09 2.36 0.48
N ILE A 53 -0.94 1.35 0.72
CA ILE A 53 -1.17 0.79 2.05
C ILE A 53 0.11 0.17 2.61
N ARG A 54 0.86 -0.58 1.79
CA ARG A 54 2.16 -1.13 2.20
C ARG A 54 3.14 -0.04 2.59
N GLY A 55 3.26 1.00 1.78
CA GLY A 55 4.13 2.14 2.05
C GLY A 55 3.75 2.84 3.35
N PHE A 56 2.45 3.07 3.57
CA PHE A 56 1.93 3.63 4.81
C PHE A 56 2.32 2.77 6.03
N ILE A 57 1.98 1.47 6.00
CA ILE A 57 2.27 0.52 7.09
C ILE A 57 3.77 0.44 7.38
N ALA A 58 4.60 0.39 6.33
CA ALA A 58 6.05 0.32 6.48
C ALA A 58 6.65 1.60 7.08
N SER A 59 6.06 2.76 6.80
CA SER A 59 6.52 4.05 7.30
C SER A 59 6.12 4.32 8.76
N ASP A 60 5.09 3.65 9.28
CA ASP A 60 4.63 3.84 10.64
C ASP A 60 5.54 3.12 11.66
N ARG A 61 6.45 3.91 12.26
CA ARG A 61 7.39 3.42 13.28
C ARG A 61 6.70 2.97 14.56
N ALA A 62 5.58 3.60 14.94
CA ALA A 62 4.83 3.23 16.14
C ALA A 62 4.18 1.85 15.93
N PHE A 63 3.55 1.65 14.77
CA PHE A 63 3.05 0.36 14.35
C PHE A 63 4.16 -0.71 14.33
N ALA A 64 5.32 -0.41 13.75
CA ALA A 64 6.45 -1.35 13.71
C ALA A 64 6.90 -1.78 15.12
N LYS A 65 6.96 -0.85 16.08
CA LYS A 65 7.30 -1.16 17.49
C LYS A 65 6.25 -2.07 18.14
N LEU A 66 4.96 -1.74 17.99
CA LEU A 66 3.86 -2.52 18.56
C LEU A 66 3.77 -3.92 17.95
N LYS A 67 3.96 -4.05 16.62
CA LYS A 67 3.98 -5.35 15.92
C LYS A 67 5.08 -6.26 16.48
N ARG A 68 6.29 -5.73 16.69
CA ARG A 68 7.41 -6.49 17.28
C ARG A 68 7.13 -6.91 18.73
N ALA A 69 6.56 -6.01 19.54
CA ALA A 69 6.20 -6.33 20.92
C ALA A 69 5.15 -7.45 21.00
N ARG A 70 4.11 -7.40 20.15
CA ARG A 70 3.08 -8.43 20.06
C ARG A 70 3.66 -9.78 19.60
N ALA A 71 4.56 -9.79 18.62
CA ALA A 71 5.21 -11.01 18.16
C ALA A 71 5.98 -11.71 19.29
N LYS A 72 6.70 -10.94 20.12
CA LYS A 72 7.40 -11.48 21.30
C LYS A 72 6.44 -12.09 22.33
N GLN A 73 5.28 -11.46 22.57
CA GLN A 73 4.28 -11.98 23.51
C GLN A 73 3.64 -13.30 23.06
N ILE A 74 3.46 -13.49 21.75
CA ILE A 74 2.92 -14.75 21.22
C ILE A 74 3.92 -15.89 21.43
N VAL A 75 5.19 -15.67 21.07
CA VAL A 75 6.26 -16.67 21.25
C VAL A 75 6.40 -17.08 22.72
N SER A 76 6.34 -16.15 23.66
CA SER A 76 6.42 -16.44 25.10
C SER A 76 5.20 -17.16 25.71
N ARG A 77 4.08 -17.26 24.98
CA ARG A 77 2.88 -17.99 25.41
C ARG A 77 2.84 -19.43 24.89
N GLU A 78 3.65 -19.74 23.89
CA GLU A 78 3.75 -21.06 23.27
C GLU A 78 4.93 -21.88 23.81
N THR A 79 5.74 -21.30 24.70
CA THR A 79 6.85 -21.92 25.46
C THR A 79 6.51 -22.01 26.93
#